data_AF-A0A968NVT4-F1
#
_entry.id   AF-A0A968NVT4-F1
#
_cell.length_a   1.000
_cell.length_b   1.000
_cell.length_c   1.000
_cell.angle_alpha   90.00
_cell.angle_beta   90.00
_cell.angle_gamma   90.00
#
_symmetry.space_group_name_H-M   'P 1'
#
loop_
_entity.id
_entity.type
_entity.pdbx_description
1 polymer ?
#
loop_
_entity_poly.entity_id
_entity_poly.type
_entity_poly.pdbx_seq_one_letter_code
_entity_poly.pdbx_strand_id
1 'polypeptide(L)'
;AESTTATSARLAATCQASSSRFRCKITVIKPIDFSKVQTSNAEEMARSIASGVDVFDCVIPTRLARHGSALVKGDRWNLKNARFKTDFTPIDADCNCYTCQNFTRAYVSHLLRSQELLAYTLISIHNITELVRFTRQIRESILRDRFTEEFAHWLQPDPASHSTEATSLSLER
;
A
#
# COMPACT_ATOMS: atom_id res chain seq x y z
N ALA A 1 47.43 15.55 22.65
CA ALA A 1 46.40 16.35 21.97
C ALA A 1 45.56 15.40 21.14
N GLU A 2 44.35 15.15 21.64
CA GLU A 2 43.13 14.62 21.02
C GLU A 2 43.16 13.41 20.06
N SER A 3 42.64 12.32 20.61
CA SER A 3 42.04 11.15 19.97
C SER A 3 40.60 11.41 19.51
N THR A 4 40.19 10.88 18.35
CA THR A 4 38.82 10.37 18.14
C THR A 4 38.80 9.29 17.07
N THR A 5 38.65 8.04 17.51
CA THR A 5 38.09 6.93 16.75
C THR A 5 36.55 6.97 16.80
N ALA A 6 35.95 6.32 15.80
CA ALA A 6 34.63 5.68 15.80
C ALA A 6 33.41 6.46 15.25
N THR A 7 32.77 5.85 14.24
CA THR A 7 31.38 5.35 14.29
C THR A 7 30.53 5.71 13.06
N SER A 8 30.31 4.71 12.21
CA SER A 8 29.05 4.34 11.56
C SER A 8 28.03 5.46 11.29
N ALA A 9 27.88 5.84 10.02
CA ALA A 9 26.68 6.48 9.50
C ALA A 9 25.51 5.48 9.48
N ARG A 10 25.01 5.12 10.66
CA ARG A 10 23.65 4.57 10.85
C ARG A 10 22.70 5.76 10.89
N LEU A 11 22.12 6.12 9.76
CA LEU A 11 20.80 6.76 9.72
C LEU A 11 19.75 5.68 10.01
N ALA A 12 19.85 5.09 11.20
CA ALA A 12 18.74 4.42 11.83
C ALA A 12 17.73 5.51 12.16
N ALA A 13 16.50 5.36 11.71
CA ALA A 13 15.36 5.92 12.39
C ALA A 13 15.43 5.40 13.85
N THR A 14 16.08 6.15 14.74
CA THR A 14 16.03 5.93 16.17
C THR A 14 14.66 6.39 16.66
N CYS A 15 13.65 5.59 16.31
CA CYS A 15 12.45 5.44 17.11
C CYS A 15 12.90 4.67 18.37
N GLN A 16 13.52 5.37 19.31
CA GLN A 16 13.87 4.77 20.60
C GLN A 16 12.55 4.42 21.29
N ALA A 17 12.30 3.12 21.42
CA ALA A 17 11.32 2.57 22.32
C ALA A 17 11.74 2.89 23.76
N SER A 18 11.36 4.06 24.28
CA SER A 18 11.43 4.35 25.71
C SER A 18 10.12 4.99 26.19
N SER A 19 9.40 4.23 27.01
CA SER A 19 8.37 4.64 27.97
C SER A 19 7.27 5.63 27.50
N SER A 20 6.09 5.08 27.26
CA SER A 20 4.76 5.64 27.63
C SER A 20 4.23 6.91 26.97
N ARG A 21 4.88 7.49 25.95
CA ARG A 21 4.26 8.55 25.13
C ARG A 21 4.89 8.62 23.73
N PHE A 22 4.40 7.78 22.81
CA PHE A 22 4.67 7.95 21.39
C PHE A 22 3.93 9.17 20.87
N ARG A 23 4.55 10.35 20.99
CA ARG A 23 4.09 11.53 20.29
C ARG A 23 4.75 11.51 18.91
N CYS A 24 4.05 10.92 17.94
CA CYS A 24 4.45 11.00 16.54
C CYS A 24 4.23 12.44 16.06
N LYS A 25 5.17 13.35 16.39
CA LYS A 25 5.24 14.65 15.73
C LYS A 25 5.71 14.41 14.29
N ILE A 26 4.79 14.04 13.41
CA ILE A 26 4.97 14.20 11.96
C ILE A 26 4.94 15.70 11.71
N THR A 27 6.07 16.36 11.92
CA THR A 27 6.25 17.77 11.58
C THR A 27 7.64 17.98 11.04
N VAL A 28 7.91 17.47 9.84
CA VAL A 28 8.74 18.14 8.82
C VAL A 28 8.28 17.57 7.47
N ILE A 29 7.66 18.41 6.64
CA ILE A 29 7.60 18.19 5.20
C ILE A 29 9.06 18.20 4.75
N LYS A 30 9.69 17.02 4.64
CA LYS A 30 10.99 16.92 4.01
C LYS A 30 10.82 17.31 2.54
N PRO A 31 11.84 17.95 1.91
CA PRO A 31 11.76 18.28 0.49
C PRO A 31 11.39 17.03 -0.30
N ILE A 32 10.33 17.17 -1.10
CA ILE A 32 9.67 16.12 -1.85
C ILE A 32 10.68 15.55 -2.85
N ASP A 33 11.20 14.34 -2.61
CA ASP A 33 11.89 13.60 -3.65
C ASP A 33 10.83 12.88 -4.49
N PHE A 34 10.34 13.56 -5.53
CA PHE A 34 9.29 13.11 -6.45
C PHE A 34 9.63 11.80 -7.20
N SER A 35 10.88 11.31 -7.11
CA SER A 35 11.42 10.42 -8.13
C SER A 35 11.24 8.92 -7.88
N LYS A 36 10.80 8.45 -6.70
CA LYS A 36 10.92 7.00 -6.36
C LYS A 36 9.85 6.39 -5.46
N VAL A 37 8.56 6.70 -5.64
CA VAL A 37 7.52 5.88 -4.98
C VAL A 37 6.43 5.44 -5.94
N GLN A 38 6.77 4.47 -6.79
CA GLN A 38 5.76 3.62 -7.42
C GLN A 38 5.30 2.59 -6.39
N THR A 39 4.37 2.98 -5.54
CA THR A 39 3.79 2.07 -4.57
C THR A 39 2.86 1.10 -5.27
N SER A 40 3.26 -0.17 -5.28
CA SER A 40 2.45 -1.24 -5.86
C SER A 40 1.53 -1.89 -4.84
N ASN A 41 1.88 -1.75 -3.55
CA ASN A 41 1.19 -2.38 -2.44
C ASN A 41 0.78 -1.35 -1.37
N ALA A 42 -0.33 -1.63 -0.67
CA ALA A 42 -0.84 -0.80 0.42
C ALA A 42 0.16 -0.69 1.59
N GLU A 43 0.87 -1.79 1.86
CA GLU A 43 1.93 -1.87 2.86
C GLU A 43 3.09 -0.91 2.59
N GLU A 44 3.62 -0.92 1.37
CA GLU A 44 4.69 -0.02 0.94
C GLU A 44 4.26 1.44 1.13
N MET A 45 3.00 1.76 0.84
CA MET A 45 2.47 3.11 0.98
C MET A 45 2.39 3.54 2.44
N ALA A 46 1.93 2.65 3.32
CA ALA A 46 1.93 2.92 4.76
C ALA A 46 3.36 3.16 5.29
N ARG A 47 4.33 2.37 4.85
CA ARG A 47 5.75 2.53 5.24
C ARG A 47 6.38 3.81 4.70
N SER A 48 6.08 4.19 3.46
CA SER A 48 6.55 5.47 2.88
C SER A 48 5.96 6.67 3.62
N ILE A 49 4.68 6.63 3.99
CA ILE A 49 4.04 7.68 4.79
C ILE A 49 4.67 7.76 6.18
N ALA A 50 4.94 6.62 6.82
CA ALA A 50 5.66 6.57 8.10
C ALA A 50 7.08 7.18 8.01
N SER A 51 7.69 7.12 6.82
CA SER A 51 9.01 7.71 6.54
C SER A 51 8.95 9.20 6.19
N GLY A 52 7.75 9.78 6.10
CA GLY A 52 7.52 11.20 5.83
C GLY A 52 7.24 11.56 4.37
N VAL A 53 6.89 10.60 3.51
CA VAL A 53 6.43 10.86 2.14
C VAL A 53 4.95 11.28 2.15
N ASP A 54 4.61 12.33 1.42
CA ASP A 54 3.28 12.96 1.42
C ASP A 54 2.57 12.96 0.06
N VAL A 55 3.30 12.86 -1.05
CA VAL A 55 2.74 12.80 -2.42
C VAL A 55 3.04 11.46 -3.07
N PHE A 56 2.03 10.85 -3.68
CA PHE A 56 2.11 9.58 -4.40
C PHE A 56 1.50 9.71 -5.79
N ASP A 57 2.22 9.25 -6.82
CA ASP A 57 1.69 9.06 -8.17
C ASP A 57 1.89 7.60 -8.59
N CYS A 58 0.83 6.95 -9.05
CA CYS A 58 0.81 5.52 -9.25
C CYS A 58 -0.19 5.10 -10.33
N VAL A 59 0.30 4.36 -11.33
CA VAL A 59 -0.51 3.76 -12.41
C VAL A 59 -1.00 2.34 -12.09
N ILE A 60 -0.62 1.78 -10.94
CA ILE A 60 -0.92 0.40 -10.56
C ILE A 60 -2.42 0.12 -10.45
N PRO A 61 -3.28 0.98 -9.86
CA PRO A 61 -4.72 0.74 -9.79
C PRO A 61 -5.36 0.44 -11.14
N THR A 62 -5.00 1.20 -12.17
CA THR A 62 -5.55 1.07 -13.53
C THR A 62 -4.86 -0.05 -14.31
N ARG A 63 -3.56 -0.29 -14.09
CA ARG A 63 -2.85 -1.44 -14.66
C ARG A 63 -3.42 -2.77 -14.14
N LEU A 64 -3.66 -2.88 -12.83
CA LEU A 64 -4.27 -4.05 -12.21
C LEU A 64 -5.69 -4.29 -12.72
N ALA A 65 -6.47 -3.23 -12.91
CA ALA A 65 -7.81 -3.32 -13.46
C ALA A 65 -7.81 -3.99 -14.84
N ARG A 66 -6.89 -3.62 -15.74
CA ARG A 66 -6.72 -4.26 -17.07
C ARG A 66 -6.35 -5.75 -16.99
N HIS A 67 -5.65 -6.16 -15.93
CA HIS A 67 -5.36 -7.57 -15.69
C HIS A 67 -6.50 -8.31 -14.98
N GLY A 68 -7.61 -7.63 -14.63
CA GLY A 68 -8.75 -8.20 -13.93
C GLY A 68 -8.54 -8.36 -12.42
N SER A 69 -7.63 -7.58 -11.84
CA SER A 69 -7.36 -7.56 -10.40
C SER A 69 -7.99 -6.35 -9.72
N ALA A 70 -8.76 -6.60 -8.67
CA ALA A 70 -9.34 -5.58 -7.80
C ALA A 70 -8.51 -5.42 -6.52
N LEU A 71 -8.44 -4.21 -5.98
CA LEU A 71 -7.84 -3.90 -4.69
C LEU A 71 -8.93 -3.86 -3.62
N VAL A 72 -8.81 -4.67 -2.57
CA VAL A 72 -9.79 -4.74 -1.47
C VAL A 72 -9.04 -4.73 -0.16
N LYS A 73 -9.20 -3.68 0.66
CA LYS A 73 -8.60 -3.57 2.00
C LYS A 73 -7.08 -3.82 2.04
N GLY A 74 -6.39 -3.41 0.98
CA GLY A 74 -4.95 -3.61 0.79
C GLY A 74 -4.56 -4.91 0.09
N ASP A 75 -5.48 -5.87 -0.05
CA ASP A 75 -5.23 -7.12 -0.76
C ASP A 75 -5.57 -7.03 -2.25
N ARG A 76 -4.83 -7.82 -3.04
CA ARG A 76 -5.10 -7.96 -4.47
C ARG A 76 -5.97 -9.19 -4.74
N TRP A 77 -7.15 -8.97 -5.27
CA TRP A 77 -8.09 -10.03 -5.64
C TRP A 77 -8.15 -10.23 -7.15
N ASN A 78 -7.87 -11.44 -7.63
CA ASN A 78 -8.06 -11.79 -9.03
C ASN A 78 -9.52 -12.17 -9.30
N LEU A 79 -10.29 -11.27 -9.91
CA LEU A 79 -11.72 -11.48 -10.19
C LEU A 79 -11.96 -12.51 -11.30
N LYS A 80 -10.92 -13.00 -11.99
CA LYS A 80 -11.02 -14.12 -12.95
C LYS A 80 -11.09 -15.50 -12.26
N ASN A 81 -10.86 -15.57 -10.95
CA ASN A 81 -10.94 -16.84 -10.21
C ASN A 81 -12.35 -17.43 -10.25
N ALA A 82 -12.43 -18.77 -10.27
CA ALA A 82 -13.70 -19.49 -10.37
C ALA A 82 -14.64 -19.20 -9.18
N ARG A 83 -14.09 -18.94 -7.99
CA ARG A 83 -14.85 -18.59 -6.78
C ARG A 83 -15.80 -17.41 -6.96
N PHE A 84 -15.48 -16.49 -7.87
CA PHE A 84 -16.27 -15.28 -8.09
C PHE A 84 -17.37 -15.45 -9.15
N LYS A 85 -17.50 -16.61 -9.79
CA LYS A 85 -18.51 -16.84 -10.86
C LYS A 85 -19.95 -16.77 -10.35
N THR A 86 -20.18 -17.23 -9.13
CA THR A 86 -21.51 -17.38 -8.53
C THR A 86 -21.65 -16.53 -7.26
N ASP A 87 -20.77 -15.56 -7.07
CA ASP A 87 -20.79 -14.66 -5.92
C ASP A 87 -21.56 -13.38 -6.27
N PHE A 88 -22.79 -13.28 -5.77
CA PHE A 88 -23.68 -12.14 -6.03
C PHE A 88 -23.49 -10.97 -5.05
N THR A 89 -22.43 -10.99 -4.24
CA THR A 89 -22.08 -9.86 -3.36
C THR A 89 -21.31 -8.78 -4.11
N PRO A 90 -21.30 -7.51 -3.64
CA PRO A 90 -20.45 -6.45 -4.21
C PRO A 90 -18.96 -6.75 -3.97
N ILE A 91 -18.05 -6.11 -4.72
CA ILE A 91 -16.60 -6.35 -4.58
C ILE A 91 -16.14 -6.12 -3.12
N ASP A 92 -16.46 -4.96 -2.57
CA ASP A 92 -16.30 -4.63 -1.16
C ASP A 92 -17.62 -4.05 -0.63
N ALA A 93 -18.10 -4.58 0.48
CA ALA A 93 -19.35 -4.14 1.12
C ALA A 93 -19.21 -2.75 1.76
N ASP A 94 -17.99 -2.37 2.16
CA ASP A 94 -17.72 -1.09 2.79
C ASP A 94 -17.45 0.02 1.75
N CYS A 95 -17.33 -0.33 0.46
CA CYS A 95 -16.97 0.58 -0.62
C CYS A 95 -18.21 1.24 -1.23
N ASN A 96 -18.22 2.57 -1.25
CA ASN A 96 -19.29 3.37 -1.83
C ASN A 96 -19.04 3.75 -3.31
N CYS A 97 -18.21 3.02 -4.05
CA CYS A 97 -17.98 3.34 -5.46
C CYS A 97 -19.15 2.90 -6.35
N TYR A 98 -19.28 3.50 -7.53
CA TYR A 98 -20.32 3.15 -8.51
C TYR A 98 -20.36 1.64 -8.80
N THR A 99 -19.20 0.99 -8.88
CA THR A 99 -19.10 -0.44 -9.13
C THR A 99 -19.70 -1.29 -8.01
N CYS A 100 -19.37 -0.98 -6.74
CA CYS A 100 -19.84 -1.76 -5.60
C CYS A 100 -21.32 -1.52 -5.29
N GLN A 101 -21.87 -0.35 -5.65
CA GLN A 101 -23.28 -0.04 -5.45
C GLN A 101 -24.20 -0.72 -6.49
N ASN A 102 -23.73 -0.90 -7.73
CA ASN A 102 -24.60 -1.31 -8.84
C ASN A 102 -24.32 -2.72 -9.38
N PHE A 103 -23.13 -3.28 -9.12
CA PHE A 103 -22.71 -4.53 -9.74
C PHE A 103 -22.19 -5.54 -8.73
N THR A 104 -22.43 -6.81 -9.04
CA THR A 104 -21.97 -7.95 -8.24
C THR A 104 -20.62 -8.46 -8.73
N ARG A 105 -19.90 -9.19 -7.86
CA ARG A 105 -18.64 -9.87 -8.23
C ARG A 105 -18.86 -10.84 -9.39
N ALA A 106 -19.95 -11.60 -9.37
CA ALA A 106 -20.34 -12.51 -10.44
C ALA A 106 -20.47 -11.79 -11.78
N TYR A 107 -21.13 -10.64 -11.80
CA TYR A 107 -21.30 -9.86 -13.02
C TYR A 107 -19.96 -9.34 -13.55
N VAL A 108 -19.12 -8.74 -12.70
CA VAL A 108 -17.79 -8.27 -13.11
C VAL A 108 -16.91 -9.43 -13.58
N SER A 109 -16.97 -10.57 -12.89
CA SER A 109 -16.25 -11.81 -13.24
C SER A 109 -16.73 -12.41 -14.55
N HIS A 110 -18.02 -12.29 -14.88
CA HIS A 110 -18.58 -12.64 -16.18
C HIS A 110 -18.03 -11.71 -17.27
N LEU A 111 -18.14 -10.39 -17.09
CA LEU A 111 -17.63 -9.41 -18.07
C LEU A 111 -16.13 -9.59 -18.36
N LEU A 112 -15.32 -9.88 -17.33
CA LEU A 112 -13.89 -10.16 -17.50
C LEU A 112 -13.61 -11.41 -18.35
N ARG A 113 -14.47 -12.43 -18.30
CA ARG A 113 -14.33 -13.65 -19.11
C ARG A 113 -14.84 -13.46 -20.52
N SER A 114 -15.89 -12.65 -20.68
CA SER A 114 -16.40 -12.19 -21.97
C SER A 114 -15.48 -11.17 -22.65
N GLN A 115 -14.41 -10.72 -21.97
CA GLN A 115 -13.44 -9.73 -22.44
C GLN A 115 -14.05 -8.36 -22.76
N GLU A 116 -15.12 -8.00 -22.05
CA GLU A 116 -15.81 -6.73 -22.22
C GLU A 116 -15.04 -5.57 -21.61
N LEU A 117 -14.95 -4.45 -22.34
CA LEU A 117 -14.24 -3.25 -21.90
C LEU A 117 -14.81 -2.67 -20.61
N LEU A 118 -16.12 -2.80 -20.41
CA LEU A 118 -16.83 -2.33 -19.21
C LEU A 118 -16.21 -2.90 -17.93
N ALA A 119 -15.73 -4.15 -17.95
CA ALA A 119 -15.12 -4.77 -16.79
C ALA A 119 -13.92 -3.96 -16.28
N TYR A 120 -13.04 -3.53 -17.20
CA TYR A 120 -11.82 -2.82 -16.85
C TYR A 120 -12.13 -1.42 -16.30
N THR A 121 -13.14 -0.75 -16.85
CA THR A 121 -13.61 0.54 -16.34
C THR A 121 -14.17 0.42 -14.93
N LEU A 122 -15.05 -0.57 -14.69
CA LEU A 122 -15.65 -0.80 -13.38
C LEU A 122 -14.60 -1.13 -12.31
N ILE A 123 -13.62 -1.97 -12.64
CA ILE A 123 -12.54 -2.31 -11.71
C ILE A 123 -11.62 -1.09 -11.49
N SER A 124 -11.35 -0.28 -12.51
CA SER A 124 -10.55 0.94 -12.36
C SER A 124 -11.22 1.93 -11.40
N ILE A 125 -12.54 2.15 -11.54
CA ILE A 125 -13.31 3.01 -10.62
C ILE A 125 -13.18 2.51 -9.18
N HIS A 126 -13.34 1.20 -8.98
CA HIS A 126 -13.20 0.61 -7.64
C HIS A 126 -11.78 0.75 -7.09
N ASN A 127 -10.75 0.39 -7.84
CA ASN A 127 -9.36 0.43 -7.38
C ASN A 127 -8.90 1.85 -7.03
N ILE A 128 -9.27 2.86 -7.82
CA ILE A 128 -8.95 4.26 -7.53
C ILE A 128 -9.68 4.71 -6.26
N THR A 129 -10.97 4.36 -6.14
CA THR A 129 -11.75 4.70 -4.94
C THR A 129 -11.13 4.07 -3.69
N GLU A 130 -10.68 2.82 -3.78
CA GLU A 130 -10.02 2.13 -2.67
C GLU A 130 -8.73 2.83 -2.26
N LEU A 131 -7.90 3.23 -3.21
CA LEU A 131 -6.66 3.96 -2.93
C LEU A 131 -6.93 5.29 -2.20
N VAL A 132 -7.96 6.03 -2.63
CA VAL A 132 -8.41 7.27 -1.98
C VAL A 132 -8.97 6.99 -0.57
N ARG A 133 -9.75 5.94 -0.39
CA ARG A 133 -10.27 5.54 0.93
C ARG A 133 -9.14 5.19 1.88
N PHE A 134 -8.15 4.44 1.41
CA PHE A 134 -6.99 4.02 2.19
C PHE A 134 -6.15 5.22 2.64
N THR A 135 -5.79 6.11 1.72
CA THR A 135 -5.02 7.34 2.04
C THR A 135 -5.79 8.25 2.99
N ARG A 136 -7.12 8.31 2.88
CA ARG A 136 -7.99 9.03 3.82
C ARG A 136 -7.95 8.42 5.21
N GLN A 137 -8.02 7.09 5.34
CA GLN A 137 -7.91 6.40 6.62
C GLN A 137 -6.56 6.68 7.28
N ILE A 138 -5.46 6.63 6.51
CA ILE A 138 -4.13 7.00 7.03
C ILE A 138 -4.13 8.45 7.53
N ARG A 139 -4.63 9.40 6.74
CA ARG A 139 -4.70 10.80 7.14
C ARG A 139 -5.50 10.99 8.44
N GLU A 140 -6.66 10.34 8.57
CA GLU A 140 -7.48 10.41 9.78
C GLU A 140 -6.76 9.82 11.00
N SER A 141 -6.07 8.69 10.84
CA SER A 141 -5.31 8.05 11.91
C SER A 141 -4.13 8.92 12.39
N ILE A 142 -3.46 9.63 11.47
CA ILE A 142 -2.39 10.59 11.80
C ILE A 142 -2.98 11.76 12.60
N LEU A 143 -4.11 12.33 12.16
CA LEU A 143 -4.76 13.45 12.87
C LEU A 143 -5.26 13.06 14.27
N ARG A 144 -5.53 11.77 14.50
CA ARG A 144 -5.95 11.24 15.80
C ARG A 144 -4.79 10.73 16.67
N ASP A 145 -3.54 10.88 16.22
CA ASP A 145 -2.34 10.32 16.86
C ASP A 145 -2.39 8.78 17.04
N ARG A 146 -3.12 8.05 16.18
CA ARG A 146 -3.29 6.57 16.24
C ARG A 146 -2.70 5.80 15.06
N PHE A 147 -2.00 6.47 14.16
CA PHE A 147 -1.43 5.84 12.95
C PHE A 147 -0.59 4.59 13.26
N THR A 148 0.29 4.65 14.25
CA THR A 148 1.16 3.51 14.62
C THR A 148 0.40 2.33 15.22
N GLU A 149 -0.79 2.57 15.79
CA GLU A 149 -1.65 1.53 16.36
C GLU A 149 -2.49 0.87 15.26
N GLU A 150 -3.17 1.68 14.45
CA GLU A 150 -4.08 1.18 13.40
C GLU A 150 -3.33 0.51 12.23
N PHE A 151 -2.14 1.01 11.88
CA PHE A 151 -1.34 0.52 10.76
C PHE A 151 -0.15 -0.35 11.21
N ALA A 152 -0.10 -0.75 12.49
CA ALA A 152 1.00 -1.53 13.08
C ALA A 152 1.34 -2.78 12.23
N HIS A 153 0.31 -3.45 11.72
CA HIS A 153 0.44 -4.68 10.94
C HIS A 153 1.21 -4.50 9.61
N TRP A 154 1.23 -3.30 9.02
CA TRP A 154 2.04 -3.00 7.83
C TRP A 154 3.40 -2.38 8.15
N LEU A 155 3.60 -1.91 9.39
CA LEU A 155 4.86 -1.31 9.83
C LEU A 155 5.84 -2.34 10.39
N GLN A 156 5.37 -3.52 10.80
CA GLN A 156 6.23 -4.59 11.24
C GLN A 156 7.10 -5.08 10.07
N PRO A 157 8.41 -5.30 10.29
CA PRO A 157 9.27 -5.91 9.28
C PRO A 157 8.82 -7.35 9.06
N ASP A 158 8.54 -7.69 7.80
CA ASP A 158 8.23 -9.05 7.40
C ASP A 158 9.47 -9.94 7.63
N PRO A 159 9.42 -11.03 8.42
CA PRO A 159 10.58 -11.89 8.66
C PRO A 159 11.15 -12.52 7.38
N ALA A 160 10.44 -12.47 6.25
CA ALA A 160 10.84 -13.05 4.97
C ALA A 160 11.66 -12.12 4.04
N SER A 161 11.81 -10.82 4.33
CA SER A 161 12.42 -9.87 3.37
C SER A 161 13.95 -9.71 3.47
N HIS A 162 14.66 -10.58 4.20
CA HIS A 162 16.11 -10.48 4.44
C HIS A 162 17.01 -11.29 3.48
N SER A 163 16.50 -11.90 2.40
CA SER A 163 17.26 -12.92 1.64
C SER A 163 17.75 -12.56 0.23
N THR A 164 17.84 -11.29 -0.19
CA THR A 164 18.22 -11.01 -1.60
C THR A 164 19.24 -9.89 -1.85
N GLU A 165 20.07 -9.52 -0.86
CA GLU A 165 21.17 -8.55 -1.07
C GLU A 165 22.56 -9.04 -0.63
N ALA A 166 22.76 -10.34 -0.37
CA ALA A 166 24.02 -10.89 0.12
C ALA A 166 24.74 -11.88 -0.84
N THR A 167 24.52 -11.81 -2.16
CA THR A 167 25.21 -12.72 -3.11
C THR A 167 25.67 -12.05 -4.41
N SER A 168 26.25 -10.85 -4.33
CA SER A 168 26.93 -10.23 -5.48
C SER A 168 28.28 -9.57 -5.13
N LEU A 169 28.93 -10.02 -4.06
CA LEU A 169 30.28 -9.57 -3.68
C LEU A 169 31.13 -10.76 -3.20
N SER A 170 31.38 -11.75 -4.06
CA SER A 170 32.40 -12.80 -3.84
C SER A 170 32.92 -13.48 -5.12
N LEU A 171 32.68 -12.91 -6.31
CA LEU A 171 33.18 -13.46 -7.59
C LEU A 171 33.96 -12.40 -8.39
N GLU A 172 34.91 -11.76 -7.73
CA GLU A 172 36.06 -11.12 -8.39
C GLU A 172 37.28 -11.30 -7.49
N ARG A 173 37.87 -12.51 -7.54
CA ARG A 173 39.29 -12.78 -7.30
C ARG A 173 39.70 -13.99 -8.12
#